data_AF-A0A7J5XPK6-F1
#
_entry.id   AF-A0A7J5XPK6-F1
#
_cell.length_a   1.000
_cell.length_b   1.000
_cell.length_c   1.000
_cell.angle_alpha   90.00
_cell.angle_beta   90.00
_cell.angle_gamma   90.00
#
_symmetry.space_group_name_H-M   'P 1'
#
loop_
_entity.id
_entity.type
_entity.pdbx_description
1 polymer ?
#
loop_
_entity_poly.entity_id
_entity_poly.type
_entity_poly.pdbx_seq_one_letter_code
_entity_poly.pdbx_strand_id
1 'polypeptide(L)'
;MLEKTRPFILVDGERRSLAEALQMRGQHFLFDMQKNHALLPKPPNIFLYLPNGTGVSLRSDPVVHCFYHGSVRGYPESRVALSTCSGL
;
A
#
# COMPACT_ATOMS: atom_id res chain seq x y z
N MET A 1 -26.26 -1.10 -18.56
CA MET A 1 -25.57 -1.75 -17.42
C MET A 1 -24.07 -1.55 -17.63
N LEU A 2 -23.53 -0.42 -17.20
CA LEU A 2 -22.10 -0.11 -17.30
C LEU A 2 -21.55 -0.37 -15.89
N GLU A 3 -20.78 -1.44 -15.69
CA GLU A 3 -19.98 -1.55 -14.47
C GLU A 3 -19.12 -0.29 -14.41
N LYS A 4 -19.40 0.59 -13.45
CA LYS A 4 -18.53 1.73 -13.17
C LYS A 4 -17.24 1.16 -12.60
N THR A 5 -16.29 0.80 -13.47
CA THR A 5 -14.89 0.70 -13.09
C THR A 5 -14.56 2.01 -12.42
N ARG A 6 -14.33 1.99 -11.10
CA ARG A 6 -13.89 3.20 -10.39
C ARG A 6 -12.57 3.59 -11.07
N PRO A 7 -12.48 4.76 -11.70
CA PRO A 7 -11.25 5.17 -12.37
C PRO A 7 -10.13 5.12 -11.34
N PHE A 8 -8.95 4.65 -11.75
CA PHE A 8 -7.79 4.63 -10.88
C PHE A 8 -7.58 6.04 -10.33
N ILE A 9 -7.88 6.25 -9.04
CA ILE A 9 -7.78 7.59 -8.47
C ILE A 9 -6.29 7.87 -8.28
N LEU A 10 -5.79 8.80 -9.09
CA LEU A 10 -4.49 9.44 -8.89
C LEU A 10 -4.68 10.52 -7.83
N VAL A 11 -4.03 10.36 -6.68
CA VAL A 11 -3.97 11.38 -5.63
C VAL A 11 -2.51 11.76 -5.46
N ASP A 12 -2.18 13.04 -5.66
CA ASP A 12 -0.82 13.55 -5.64
C ASP A 12 0.14 12.86 -6.64
N GLY A 13 -0.39 12.36 -7.76
CA GLY A 13 0.37 11.61 -8.76
C GLY A 13 0.62 10.14 -8.41
N GLU A 14 0.21 9.67 -7.23
CA GLU A 14 0.23 8.24 -6.87
C GLU A 14 -1.10 7.55 -7.17
N ARG A 15 -1.03 6.36 -7.76
CA ARG A 15 -2.17 5.45 -7.92
C ARG A 15 -2.59 4.91 -6.54
N ARG A 16 -3.76 5.32 -6.05
CA ARG A 16 -4.28 4.86 -4.76
C ARG A 16 -5.28 3.72 -4.86
N SER A 17 -5.94 3.55 -6.02
CA SER A 17 -6.89 2.46 -6.26
C SER A 17 -6.26 1.32 -7.04
N LEU A 18 -6.48 0.10 -6.58
CA LEU A 18 -5.95 -1.13 -7.17
C LEU A 18 -7.07 -2.16 -7.35
N ALA A 19 -7.03 -2.89 -8.46
CA ALA A 19 -7.86 -4.06 -8.69
C ALA A 19 -6.96 -5.25 -8.95
N GLU A 20 -7.07 -6.30 -8.15
CA GLU A 20 -6.24 -7.51 -8.25
C GLU A 20 -7.08 -8.77 -8.30
N ALA A 21 -6.54 -9.81 -8.94
CA ALA A 21 -7.12 -11.14 -8.97
C ALA A 21 -6.26 -12.10 -8.13
N LEU A 22 -6.86 -12.84 -7.19
CA LEU A 22 -6.18 -13.92 -6.47
C LEU A 22 -6.97 -15.22 -6.60
N GLN A 23 -6.25 -16.32 -6.80
CA GLN A 23 -6.84 -17.65 -6.72
C GLN A 23 -6.85 -18.14 -5.27
N MET A 24 -8.02 -18.50 -4.75
CA MET A 24 -8.20 -19.09 -3.43
C MET A 24 -9.16 -20.26 -3.53
N ARG A 25 -8.78 -21.42 -2.99
CA ARG A 25 -9.63 -22.63 -2.97
C ARG A 25 -10.15 -23.03 -4.38
N GLY A 26 -9.33 -22.84 -5.41
CA GLY A 26 -9.68 -23.17 -6.80
C GLY A 26 -10.60 -22.17 -7.49
N GLN A 27 -10.89 -21.02 -6.87
CA GLN A 27 -11.71 -19.95 -7.45
C GLN A 27 -10.91 -18.66 -7.56
N HIS A 28 -11.16 -17.88 -8.62
CA HIS A 28 -10.57 -16.54 -8.77
C HIS A 28 -11.48 -15.49 -8.15
N PHE A 29 -10.89 -14.63 -7.33
CA PHE A 29 -11.56 -13.50 -6.70
C PHE A 29 -10.93 -12.21 -7.16
N LEU A 30 -11.77 -11.24 -7.53
CA LEU A 30 -11.36 -9.88 -7.84
C LEU A 30 -11.57 -9.00 -6.62
N PHE A 31 -10.57 -8.20 -6.28
CA PHE A 31 -10.62 -7.26 -5.16
C PHE A 31 -10.59 -5.84 -5.70
N ASP A 32 -11.45 -4.98 -5.16
CA ASP A 32 -11.38 -3.53 -5.38
C ASP A 32 -10.82 -2.90 -4.09
N MET A 33 -9.60 -2.35 -4.18
CA MET A 33 -8.81 -1.93 -3.03
C MET A 33 -8.30 -0.49 -3.13
N GLN A 34 -8.01 0.10 -1.97
CA GLN A 34 -7.40 1.41 -1.82
C GLN A 34 -6.21 1.33 -0.87
N LYS A 35 -5.09 1.97 -1.24
CA LYS A 35 -3.91 2.13 -0.39
C LYS A 35 -4.30 2.94 0.84
N ASN A 36 -3.94 2.50 2.05
CA ASN A 36 -4.29 3.25 3.25
C ASN A 36 -3.62 4.63 3.20
N HIS A 37 -4.24 5.60 3.88
CA HIS A 37 -3.63 6.90 4.06
C HIS A 37 -2.29 6.74 4.79
N ALA A 38 -1.25 7.40 4.28
CA ALA A 38 0.06 7.39 4.92
C ALA A 38 -0.04 8.18 6.23
N LEU A 39 -0.17 7.45 7.35
CA LEU A 39 -0.06 8.03 8.69
C LEU A 39 1.40 8.09 9.17
N LEU A 40 2.32 7.55 8.38
CA LEU A 40 3.73 7.50 8.73
C LEU A 40 4.39 8.86 8.46
N PRO A 41 5.10 9.43 9.44
CA PRO A 41 5.88 10.65 9.24
C PRO A 41 6.97 10.42 8.20
N LYS A 42 7.50 11.51 7.64
CA LYS A 42 8.68 11.45 6.75
C LYS A 42 9.80 10.67 7.45
N PRO A 43 10.60 9.90 6.70
CA PRO A 43 11.64 9.06 7.28
C PRO A 43 12.59 9.92 8.14
N PRO A 44 12.86 9.53 9.40
CA PRO A 44 13.68 10.34 10.28
C PRO A 44 15.14 10.32 9.83
N ASN A 45 15.88 11.36 10.21
CA ASN A 45 17.34 11.28 10.16
C ASN A 45 17.82 10.42 11.33
N ILE A 46 18.71 9.48 11.04
CA ILE A 46 19.39 8.65 12.04
C ILE A 46 20.68 9.36 12.42
N PHE A 47 20.91 9.53 13.72
CA PHE A 47 22.14 10.10 14.26
C PHE A 47 22.91 9.02 15.02
N LEU A 48 24.17 8.81 14.68
CA LEU A 48 25.03 7.83 15.34
C LEU A 48 26.46 8.35 15.49
N TYR A 49 27.18 7.81 16.47
CA TYR A 49 28.59 8.12 16.69
C TYR A 49 29.45 6.95 16.18
N LEU A 50 30.49 7.27 15.42
CA LEU A 50 31.51 6.31 15.03
C LEU A 50 32.38 5.93 16.25
N PRO A 51 33.14 4.82 16.19
CA PRO A 51 34.03 4.41 17.28
C PRO A 51 35.07 5.46 17.68
N ASN A 52 35.42 6.38 16.76
CA ASN A 52 36.31 7.51 17.01
C ASN A 52 35.62 8.74 17.63
N GLY A 53 34.33 8.66 17.96
CA GLY A 53 33.54 9.74 18.54
C GLY A 53 32.96 10.74 17.53
N THR A 54 33.17 10.56 16.22
CA THR A 54 32.60 11.44 15.20
C THR A 54 31.10 11.21 15.08
N GLY A 55 30.29 12.27 15.24
CA GLY A 55 28.85 12.22 14.98
C GLY A 55 28.54 12.26 13.49
N VAL A 56 27.70 11.33 13.02
CA VAL A 56 27.23 11.29 11.63
C VAL A 56 25.70 11.29 11.58
N SER A 57 25.15 11.94 10.56
CA SER A 57 23.73 11.94 10.26
C SER A 57 23.48 11.20 8.95
N LEU A 58 22.61 10.20 9.01
CA LEU A 58 22.20 9.39 7.87
C LEU A 58 20.72 9.67 7.59
N ARG A 59 20.37 9.88 6.33
CA ARG A 59 18.96 9.82 5.93
C ARG A 59 18.52 8.36 6.00
N SER A 60 17.43 8.07 6.72
CA SER A 60 16.85 6.74 6.63
C SER A 60 16.17 6.56 5.28
N ASP A 61 16.10 5.31 4.82
CA ASP A 61 15.35 4.98 3.63
C ASP A 61 13.87 5.35 3.78
N PRO A 62 13.18 5.69 2.68
CA PRO A 62 11.73 5.85 2.67
C PRO A 62 11.03 4.64 3.26
N VAL A 63 10.13 4.87 4.23
CA VAL A 63 9.26 3.79 4.71
C VAL A 63 8.21 3.53 3.64
N VAL A 64 8.33 2.40 2.93
CA VAL A 64 7.39 2.02 1.89
C VAL A 64 6.07 1.59 2.55
N HIS A 65 4.99 2.29 2.23
CA HIS A 65 3.67 2.00 2.78
C HIS A 65 2.88 1.11 1.81
N CYS A 66 2.72 -0.17 2.14
CA CYS A 66 2.19 -1.20 1.23
C CYS A 66 0.87 -1.84 1.69
N PHE A 67 0.12 -1.16 2.56
CA PHE A 67 -1.14 -1.68 3.09
C PHE A 67 -2.33 -1.14 2.31
N TYR A 68 -3.25 -2.03 1.98
CA TYR A 68 -4.46 -1.76 1.22
C TYR A 68 -5.68 -2.31 1.95
N HIS A 69 -6.82 -1.65 1.78
CA HIS A 69 -8.12 -2.11 2.27
C HIS A 69 -9.17 -2.06 1.16
N GLY A 70 -10.21 -2.89 1.24
CA GLY A 70 -11.24 -2.92 0.20
C GLY A 70 -12.29 -4.00 0.40
N SER A 71 -12.87 -4.44 -0.71
CA SER A 71 -13.92 -5.45 -0.77
C SER A 71 -13.70 -6.40 -1.95
N VAL A 72 -14.27 -7.61 -1.86
CA VAL A 72 -14.35 -8.56 -2.96
C VAL A 72 -15.47 -8.14 -3.92
N ARG A 73 -15.18 -8.10 -5.21
CA ARG A 73 -16.18 -7.79 -6.24
C ARG A 73 -17.30 -8.84 -6.22
N GLY A 74 -18.55 -8.38 -6.29
CA GLY A 74 -19.74 -9.22 -6.13
C GLY A 74 -20.17 -9.47 -4.68
N TYR A 75 -19.36 -9.05 -3.69
CA TYR A 75 -19.66 -9.20 -2.26
C TYR A 75 -19.45 -7.86 -1.53
N PRO A 76 -20.36 -6.87 -1.68
CA PRO A 76 -20.14 -5.51 -1.19
C PRO A 76 -20.00 -5.39 0.34
N GLU A 77 -20.57 -6.34 1.11
CA GLU A 77 -20.43 -6.41 2.57
C GLU A 77 -19.10 -7.04 3.03
N SER A 78 -18.31 -7.57 2.10
CA SER A 78 -17.00 -8.16 2.43
C SER A 78 -15.98 -7.08 2.78
N ARG A 79 -15.00 -7.45 3.60
CA ARG A 79 -13.85 -6.60 3.95
C ARG A 79 -12.56 -7.33 3.68
N VAL A 80 -11.60 -6.62 3.10
CA VAL A 80 -10.28 -7.14 2.73
C VAL A 80 -9.22 -6.20 3.28
N ALA A 81 -8.15 -6.77 3.83
CA ALA A 81 -6.92 -6.09 4.18
C ALA A 81 -5.75 -6.87 3.57
N LEU A 82 -4.90 -6.19 2.80
CA LEU A 82 -3.76 -6.79 2.10
C LEU A 82 -2.50 -5.97 2.35
N SER A 83 -1.37 -6.65 2.56
CA SER A 83 -0.04 -6.02 2.64
C SER A 83 0.85 -6.61 1.56
N THR A 84 1.19 -5.83 0.53
CA THR A 84 2.15 -6.22 -0.50
C THR A 84 2.87 -5.03 -1.12
N CYS A 85 4.20 -5.08 -1.15
CA CYS A 85 5.05 -4.04 -1.76
C CYS A 85 5.45 -4.35 -3.21
N SER A 86 5.35 -5.61 -3.64
CA SER A 86 5.89 -6.09 -4.92
C SER A 86 4.85 -6.80 -5.78
N GLY A 87 3.57 -6.67 -5.44
CA GLY A 87 2.48 -7.44 -6.04
C GLY A 87 2.23 -8.77 -5.31
N LEU A 88 1.24 -9.52 -5.79
CA LEU A 88 0.92 -10.86 -5.29
C LEU A 88 1.63 -11.93 -6.14
#